data_AF-A0A2V8QBD3-F1
#
_entry.id   AF-A0A2V8QBD3-F1
#
_cell.length_a   1.000
_cell.length_b   1.000
_cell.length_c   1.000
_cell.angle_alpha   90.00
_cell.angle_beta   90.00
_cell.angle_gamma   90.00
#
_symmetry.space_group_name_H-M   'P 1'
#
loop_
_entity.id
_entity.type
_entity.pdbx_description
1 polymer ?
#
loop_
_entity_poly.entity_id
_entity_poly.type
_entity_poly.pdbx_seq_one_letter_code
_entity_poly.pdbx_strand_id
1 'polypeptide(L)'
;MEHRIGIRLLFGALLLSTCLAVTGSGQQKRGFVFDTGMVTLGPNQILRISGDGVDQDDAITLRFRRIQYSQGPCNAGVCKHSISLQITSPPTTLTQGETATIDIPNNSFGVRAAMLSNSQDVRVTAQIVDQTTGAIVAIWVPQGSPVVSKE
;
A
#
# COMPACT_ATOMS: atom_id res chain seq x y z
N MET A 1 2.57 -20.25 88.61
CA MET A 1 3.01 -20.73 87.28
C MET A 1 1.76 -20.74 86.40
N GLU A 2 1.62 -20.01 85.30
CA GLU A 2 2.53 -19.16 84.53
C GLU A 2 1.70 -18.04 83.88
N HIS A 3 2.31 -16.85 83.77
CA HIS A 3 1.84 -15.76 82.93
C HIS A 3 1.87 -16.16 81.45
N ARG A 4 0.85 -15.81 80.67
CA ARG A 4 1.00 -15.68 79.22
C ARG A 4 0.37 -14.39 78.70
N ILE A 5 1.29 -13.55 78.22
CA ILE A 5 1.15 -12.26 77.56
C ILE A 5 0.55 -12.48 76.17
N GLY A 6 -0.54 -11.78 75.85
CA GLY A 6 -1.13 -11.76 74.51
C GLY A 6 -0.63 -10.57 73.70
N ILE A 7 0.37 -10.80 72.84
CA ILE A 7 0.84 -9.83 71.83
C ILE A 7 -0.21 -9.77 70.71
N ARG A 8 -0.80 -8.60 70.48
CA ARG A 8 -1.67 -8.35 69.31
C ARG A 8 -0.79 -7.99 68.10
N LEU A 9 -0.68 -8.91 67.14
CA LEU A 9 -0.13 -8.63 65.82
C LEU A 9 -1.16 -7.83 65.00
N LEU A 10 -0.84 -6.58 64.69
CA LEU A 10 -1.57 -5.75 63.74
C LEU A 10 -1.14 -6.12 62.32
N PHE A 11 -2.03 -6.77 61.58
CA PHE A 11 -1.90 -6.98 60.13
C PHE A 11 -2.19 -5.66 59.40
N GLY A 12 -1.14 -4.93 59.02
CA GLY A 12 -1.24 -3.83 58.07
C GLY A 12 -0.90 -4.31 56.66
N ALA A 13 -1.91 -4.72 55.89
CA ALA A 13 -1.74 -5.06 54.47
C ALA A 13 -1.69 -3.76 53.64
N LEU A 14 -0.48 -3.38 53.22
CA LEU A 14 -0.24 -2.27 52.30
C LEU A 14 -0.62 -2.72 50.88
N LEU A 15 -1.81 -2.34 50.41
CA LEU A 15 -2.26 -2.56 49.04
C LEU A 15 -1.49 -1.61 48.10
N LEU A 16 -0.36 -2.07 47.56
CA LEU A 16 0.31 -1.42 46.42
C LEU A 16 -0.57 -1.59 45.17
N SER A 17 -1.36 -0.57 44.88
CA SER A 17 -2.10 -0.44 43.63
C SER A 17 -1.14 -0.11 42.49
N THR A 18 -0.54 -1.13 41.86
CA THR A 18 0.20 -0.99 40.61
C THR A 18 -0.78 -0.73 39.47
N CYS A 19 -0.83 0.52 38.99
CA CYS A 19 -1.44 0.84 37.71
C CYS A 19 -0.62 0.16 36.61
N LEU A 20 -1.10 -1.00 36.13
CA LEU A 20 -0.60 -1.60 34.91
C LEU A 20 -0.98 -0.67 33.76
N ALA A 21 -0.02 0.13 33.29
CA ALA A 21 -0.14 0.83 32.02
C ALA A 21 -0.25 -0.22 30.92
N VAL A 22 -1.48 -0.47 30.44
CA VAL A 22 -1.70 -1.22 29.21
C VAL A 22 -1.12 -0.36 28.08
N THR A 23 0.08 -0.70 27.62
CA THR A 23 0.58 -0.20 26.34
C THR A 23 -0.27 -0.86 25.26
N GLY A 24 -1.28 -0.15 24.77
CA GLY A 24 -2.06 -0.57 23.63
C GLY A 24 -1.13 -0.77 22.44
N SER A 25 -1.11 -1.97 21.88
CA SER A 25 -0.41 -2.25 20.62
C SER A 25 -1.13 -1.45 19.52
N GLY A 26 -0.47 -0.44 18.95
CA GLY A 26 -1.01 0.31 17.81
C GLY A 26 -1.46 -0.67 16.73
N GLN A 27 -2.71 -0.54 16.28
CA GLN A 27 -3.29 -1.44 15.29
C GLN A 27 -2.49 -1.31 13.99
N GLN A 28 -1.69 -2.33 13.65
CA GLN A 28 -0.95 -2.35 12.40
C GLN A 28 -1.94 -2.26 11.24
N LYS A 29 -1.95 -1.13 10.51
CA LYS A 29 -2.79 -0.96 9.33
C LYS A 29 -2.53 -2.09 8.34
N ARG A 30 -3.59 -2.61 7.74
CA ARG A 30 -3.47 -3.67 6.73
C ARG A 30 -2.80 -3.09 5.50
N GLY A 31 -1.85 -3.82 4.94
CA GLY A 31 -1.25 -3.44 3.66
C GLY A 31 -2.28 -3.49 2.52
N PHE A 32 -2.02 -2.73 1.48
CA PHE A 32 -2.84 -2.66 0.27
C PHE A 32 -1.99 -2.94 -0.96
N VAL A 33 -2.53 -3.71 -1.90
CA VAL A 33 -1.88 -3.99 -3.18
C VAL A 33 -2.88 -3.73 -4.30
N PHE A 34 -2.46 -2.93 -5.27
CA PHE A 34 -3.16 -2.75 -6.53
C PHE A 34 -2.32 -3.29 -7.68
N ASP A 35 -2.98 -3.83 -8.70
CA ASP A 35 -2.35 -4.42 -9.86
C ASP A 35 -3.21 -4.19 -11.12
N THR A 36 -2.61 -3.70 -12.19
CA THR A 36 -3.32 -3.40 -13.45
C THR A 36 -3.61 -4.64 -14.31
N GLY A 37 -3.02 -5.79 -13.99
CA GLY A 37 -2.83 -6.86 -14.95
C GLY A 37 -1.89 -6.44 -16.08
N MET A 38 -1.77 -7.29 -17.11
CA MET A 38 -1.02 -6.95 -18.32
C MET A 38 -1.85 -6.02 -19.21
N VAL A 39 -1.27 -4.88 -19.56
CA VAL A 39 -1.86 -3.84 -20.41
C VAL A 39 -1.00 -3.71 -21.66
N THR A 40 -1.63 -3.73 -22.83
CA THR A 40 -0.97 -3.38 -24.09
C THR A 40 -1.19 -1.89 -24.35
N LEU A 41 -0.10 -1.17 -24.59
CA LEU A 41 -0.13 0.26 -24.86
C LEU A 41 -0.08 0.50 -26.38
N GLY A 42 -0.85 1.48 -26.84
CA GLY A 42 -0.77 1.99 -28.20
C GLY A 42 0.42 2.93 -28.42
N PRO A 43 0.66 3.35 -29.68
CA PRO A 43 1.67 4.36 -29.97
C PRO A 43 1.48 5.62 -29.12
N ASN A 44 2.58 6.22 -28.65
CA ASN A 44 2.59 7.42 -27.80
C ASN A 44 1.82 7.31 -26.48
N GLN A 45 1.49 6.10 -26.03
CA GLN A 45 0.82 5.90 -24.74
C GLN A 45 1.79 5.49 -23.64
N ILE A 46 1.47 5.91 -22.42
CA ILE A 46 2.11 5.44 -21.19
C ILE A 46 1.06 4.82 -20.27
N LEU A 47 1.49 3.87 -19.45
CA LEU A 47 0.73 3.48 -18.26
C LEU A 47 1.26 4.30 -17.08
N ARG A 48 0.41 5.17 -16.54
CA ARG A 48 0.67 5.95 -15.33
C ARG A 48 -0.02 5.29 -14.15
N ILE A 49 0.69 5.13 -13.04
CA ILE A 49 0.09 4.71 -11.76
C ILE A 49 0.48 5.71 -10.68
N SER A 50 -0.51 6.19 -9.93
CA SER A 50 -0.34 7.11 -8.82
C SER A 50 -0.92 6.53 -7.54
N GLY A 51 -0.29 6.90 -6.43
CA GLY A 51 -0.77 6.67 -5.08
C GLY A 51 -0.83 7.99 -4.32
N ASP A 52 -2.00 8.33 -3.82
CA ASP A 52 -2.29 9.56 -3.10
C ASP A 52 -2.57 9.24 -1.62
N GLY A 53 -1.83 9.86 -0.70
CA GLY A 53 -2.09 9.71 0.74
C GLY A 53 -3.36 10.47 1.14
N VAL A 54 -4.38 9.78 1.64
CA VAL A 54 -5.68 10.39 1.94
C VAL A 54 -5.83 10.78 3.41
N ASP A 55 -5.53 9.84 4.32
CA ASP A 55 -5.66 10.04 5.75
C ASP A 55 -4.41 9.52 6.45
N GLN A 56 -3.87 10.31 7.38
CA GLN A 56 -2.58 10.02 8.03
C GLN A 56 -2.62 10.19 9.54
N ASP A 57 -3.06 9.13 10.20
CA ASP A 57 -2.62 8.86 11.56
C ASP A 57 -1.18 8.31 11.61
N ASP A 58 -0.71 7.68 10.51
CA ASP A 58 0.57 6.98 10.40
C ASP A 58 1.26 7.23 9.05
N ALA A 59 2.58 7.05 9.00
CA ALA A 59 3.38 7.19 7.78
C ALA A 59 3.00 6.13 6.72
N ILE A 60 2.49 6.59 5.57
CA ILE A 60 2.18 5.73 4.42
C ILE A 60 3.46 5.53 3.60
N THR A 61 3.86 4.29 3.39
CA THR A 61 5.02 3.90 2.58
C THR A 61 4.56 3.10 1.37
N LEU A 62 4.94 3.58 0.19
CA LEU A 62 4.62 3.00 -1.10
C LEU A 62 5.83 2.39 -1.79
N ARG A 63 5.58 1.39 -2.61
CA ARG A 63 6.50 0.88 -3.62
C ARG A 63 5.74 0.64 -4.91
N PHE A 64 6.36 0.95 -6.03
CA PHE A 64 5.82 0.64 -7.34
C PHE A 64 6.61 -0.51 -7.96
N ARG A 65 5.89 -1.46 -8.53
CA ARG A 65 6.45 -2.57 -9.29
C ARG A 65 6.03 -2.44 -10.74
N ARG A 66 7.01 -2.54 -11.63
CA ARG A 66 6.82 -2.57 -13.08
C ARG A 66 7.26 -3.93 -13.60
N ILE A 67 6.45 -4.52 -14.47
CA ILE A 67 6.79 -5.70 -15.24
C ILE A 67 6.63 -5.38 -16.73
N GLN A 68 7.61 -5.74 -17.55
CA GLN A 68 7.52 -5.74 -18.99
C GLN A 68 7.48 -7.17 -19.50
N TYR A 69 6.73 -7.37 -20.57
CA TYR A 69 6.56 -8.66 -21.21
C TYR A 69 7.13 -8.64 -22.63
N SER A 70 7.90 -9.66 -22.96
CA SER A 70 8.19 -10.05 -24.34
C SER A 70 7.13 -11.03 -24.84
N GLN A 71 6.84 -10.97 -26.13
CA GLN A 71 5.99 -11.95 -26.80
C GLN A 71 6.86 -13.12 -27.28
N GLY A 72 6.44 -14.33 -26.91
CA GLY A 72 6.97 -15.59 -27.43
C GLY A 72 6.08 -16.14 -28.55
N PRO A 73 6.20 -17.44 -28.86
CA PRO A 73 5.42 -18.08 -29.92
C PRO A 73 3.91 -17.95 -29.69
N CYS A 74 3.17 -17.79 -30.79
CA CYS A 74 1.72 -17.85 -30.80
C CYS A 74 1.26 -19.18 -31.37
N ASN A 75 0.25 -19.79 -30.77
CA ASN A 75 -0.38 -21.01 -31.26
C ASN A 75 -1.89 -20.82 -31.36
N ALA A 76 -2.46 -21.04 -32.54
CA ALA A 76 -3.88 -20.82 -32.83
C ALA A 76 -4.43 -19.45 -32.35
N GLY A 77 -3.64 -18.39 -32.49
CA GLY A 77 -4.04 -17.01 -32.11
C GLY A 77 -3.79 -16.64 -30.65
N VAL A 78 -3.34 -17.56 -29.79
CA VAL A 78 -2.95 -17.26 -28.40
C VAL A 78 -1.44 -17.17 -28.31
N CYS A 79 -0.93 -16.01 -27.88
CA CYS A 79 0.51 -15.76 -27.75
C CYS A 79 0.98 -15.98 -26.31
N LYS A 80 2.09 -16.71 -26.16
CA LYS A 80 2.77 -16.82 -24.87
C LYS A 80 3.49 -15.51 -24.56
N HIS A 81 3.38 -15.02 -23.34
CA HIS A 81 4.16 -13.89 -22.85
C HIS A 81 5.13 -14.35 -21.77
N SER A 82 6.35 -13.83 -21.81
CA SER A 82 7.37 -14.02 -20.78
C SER A 82 7.78 -12.69 -20.19
N ILE A 83 8.16 -12.68 -18.91
CA ILE A 83 8.69 -11.48 -18.26
C ILE A 83 10.07 -11.20 -18.86
N SER A 84 10.24 -10.03 -19.47
CA SER A 84 11.53 -9.55 -19.96
C SER A 84 12.24 -8.67 -18.93
N LEU A 85 11.46 -7.92 -18.14
CA LEU A 85 11.97 -7.05 -17.09
C LEU A 85 10.99 -7.03 -15.92
N GLN A 86 11.54 -7.00 -14.71
CA GLN A 86 10.78 -6.75 -13.50
C GLN A 86 11.60 -5.90 -12.54
N ILE A 87 11.08 -4.74 -12.17
CA ILE A 87 11.73 -3.82 -11.24
C ILE A 87 10.71 -3.38 -10.18
N THR A 88 11.19 -3.26 -8.94
CA THR A 88 10.44 -2.64 -7.85
C THR A 88 11.20 -1.40 -7.39
N SER A 89 10.50 -0.29 -7.22
CA SER A 89 11.09 0.96 -6.72
C SER A 89 11.57 0.80 -5.27
N PRO A 90 12.49 1.67 -4.83
CA PRO A 90 12.67 1.92 -3.41
C PRO A 90 11.35 2.33 -2.73
N PRO A 91 11.24 2.17 -1.40
CA PRO A 91 10.15 2.75 -0.63
C PRO A 91 10.07 4.27 -0.84
N THR A 92 8.85 4.79 -0.90
CA THR A 92 8.58 6.23 -0.89
C THR A 92 7.54 6.48 0.20
N THR A 93 7.90 7.28 1.19
CA THR A 93 6.95 7.72 2.22
C THR A 93 6.17 8.91 1.69
N LEU A 94 4.85 8.89 1.88
CA LEU A 94 3.96 9.99 1.58
C LEU A 94 3.50 10.65 2.87
N THR A 95 3.31 11.98 2.83
CA THR A 95 2.51 12.74 3.80
C THR A 95 1.08 12.98 3.26
N GLN A 96 0.18 13.53 4.08
CA GLN A 96 -1.21 13.75 3.67
C GLN A 96 -1.28 14.70 2.47
N GLY A 97 -2.02 14.31 1.43
CA GLY A 97 -2.15 15.11 0.20
C GLY A 97 -0.95 15.01 -0.73
N GLU A 98 0.11 14.28 -0.37
CA GLU A 98 1.19 13.96 -1.30
C GLU A 98 0.81 12.80 -2.22
N THR A 99 1.38 12.86 -3.42
CA THR A 99 1.21 11.87 -4.47
C THR A 99 2.56 11.34 -4.90
N ALA A 100 2.71 10.03 -4.96
CA ALA A 100 3.79 9.41 -5.73
C ALA A 100 3.24 8.83 -7.03
N THR A 101 3.99 8.98 -8.12
CA THR A 101 3.60 8.52 -9.45
C THR A 101 4.77 7.85 -10.13
N ILE A 102 4.51 6.81 -10.92
CA ILE A 102 5.46 6.33 -11.93
C ILE A 102 4.79 6.25 -13.30
N ASP A 103 5.61 6.50 -14.31
CA ASP A 103 5.22 6.32 -15.71
C ASP A 103 5.95 5.12 -16.31
N ILE A 104 5.18 4.28 -16.99
CA ILE A 104 5.68 3.09 -17.66
C ILE A 104 5.53 3.30 -19.16
N PRO A 105 6.65 3.51 -19.89
CA PRO A 105 6.61 3.71 -21.33
C PRO A 105 6.22 2.45 -22.10
N ASN A 106 5.63 2.65 -23.28
CA ASN A 106 5.37 1.62 -24.27
C ASN A 106 6.65 1.15 -24.97
N ASN A 107 7.44 0.32 -24.29
CA ASN A 107 8.68 -0.23 -24.82
C ASN A 107 8.72 -1.77 -24.77
N SER A 108 7.56 -2.41 -24.66
CA SER A 108 7.40 -3.86 -24.60
C SER A 108 6.01 -4.27 -25.14
N PHE A 109 5.80 -5.56 -25.41
CA PHE A 109 4.53 -6.07 -25.96
C PHE A 109 3.34 -5.87 -25.01
N GLY A 110 3.62 -5.86 -23.71
CA GLY A 110 2.72 -5.31 -22.72
C GLY A 110 3.47 -5.00 -21.45
N VAL A 111 2.81 -4.27 -20.58
CA VAL A 111 3.34 -3.78 -19.31
C VAL A 111 2.34 -4.07 -18.20
N ARG A 112 2.83 -4.17 -16.97
CA ARG A 112 2.00 -4.31 -15.77
C ARG A 112 2.56 -3.41 -14.69
N ALA A 113 1.67 -2.63 -14.09
CA ALA A 113 1.97 -1.83 -12.92
C ALA A 113 1.33 -2.49 -11.70
N ALA A 114 2.07 -2.49 -10.60
CA ALA A 114 1.50 -2.77 -9.29
C ALA A 114 2.00 -1.74 -8.29
N MET A 115 1.16 -1.42 -7.31
CA MET A 115 1.51 -0.54 -6.21
C MET A 115 1.28 -1.30 -4.91
N LEU A 116 2.29 -1.28 -4.04
CA LEU A 116 2.29 -1.91 -2.74
C LEU A 116 2.34 -0.80 -1.68
N SER A 117 1.41 -0.83 -0.75
CA SER A 117 1.30 0.11 0.36
C SER A 117 1.26 -0.64 1.68
N ASN A 118 1.83 -0.05 2.73
CA ASN A 118 1.65 -0.50 4.10
C ASN A 118 0.30 -0.08 4.72
N SER A 119 -0.49 0.75 4.03
CA SER A 119 -1.78 1.26 4.51
C SER A 119 -2.87 1.19 3.43
N GLN A 120 -4.12 1.05 3.87
CA GLN A 120 -5.33 1.17 3.04
C GLN A 120 -5.74 2.64 2.80
N ASP A 121 -5.15 3.58 3.52
CA ASP A 121 -5.45 5.02 3.42
C ASP A 121 -4.75 5.69 2.22
N VAL A 122 -4.51 4.90 1.17
CA VAL A 122 -3.95 5.37 -0.08
C VAL A 122 -4.97 5.20 -1.19
N ARG A 123 -5.25 6.29 -1.90
CA ARG A 123 -6.05 6.26 -3.12
C ARG A 123 -5.14 5.93 -4.28
N VAL A 124 -5.50 4.90 -5.04
CA VAL A 124 -4.69 4.47 -6.20
C VAL A 124 -5.45 4.76 -7.49
N THR A 125 -4.72 5.29 -8.46
CA THR A 125 -5.25 5.50 -9.81
C THR A 125 -4.24 4.97 -10.81
N ALA A 126 -4.69 4.14 -11.76
CA ALA A 126 -3.90 3.79 -12.93
C ALA A 126 -4.60 4.27 -14.19
N GLN A 127 -3.83 4.79 -15.15
CA GLN A 127 -4.36 5.40 -16.37
C GLN A 127 -3.47 5.06 -17.56
N ILE A 128 -4.09 4.88 -18.72
CA ILE A 128 -3.39 5.01 -19.99
C ILE A 128 -3.49 6.47 -20.41
N VAL A 129 -2.35 7.13 -20.60
CA VAL A 129 -2.28 8.52 -21.03
C VAL A 129 -1.65 8.59 -22.41
N ASP A 130 -2.33 9.21 -23.37
CA ASP A 130 -1.75 9.59 -24.66
C ASP A 130 -0.82 10.80 -24.44
N GLN A 131 0.48 10.64 -24.69
CA GLN A 131 1.47 11.66 -24.43
C GLN A 131 1.46 12.81 -25.43
N THR A 132 0.80 12.64 -26.59
CA THR A 132 0.72 13.69 -27.61
C THR A 132 -0.39 14.68 -27.28
N THR A 133 -1.53 14.17 -26.83
CA THR A 133 -2.75 14.94 -26.57
C THR A 133 -2.99 15.21 -25.08
N GLY A 134 -2.37 14.42 -24.19
CA GLY A 134 -2.66 14.42 -22.76
C GLY A 134 -3.96 13.69 -22.40
N ALA A 135 -4.64 13.06 -23.37
CA ALA A 135 -5.93 12.40 -23.13
C ALA A 135 -5.76 11.13 -22.29
N ILE A 136 -6.68 10.92 -21.35
CA ILE A 136 -6.82 9.66 -20.61
C ILE A 136 -7.63 8.70 -21.47
N VAL A 137 -6.99 7.64 -21.95
CA VAL A 137 -7.59 6.63 -22.83
C VAL A 137 -8.31 5.55 -22.03
N ALA A 138 -7.80 5.23 -20.84
CA ALA A 138 -8.39 4.28 -19.91
C ALA A 138 -8.02 4.66 -18.47
N ILE A 139 -8.88 4.32 -17.52
CA ILE A 139 -8.66 4.55 -16.08
C ILE A 139 -9.13 3.34 -15.27
N TRP A 140 -8.35 2.99 -14.26
CA TRP A 140 -8.68 2.01 -13.24
C TRP A 140 -8.53 2.65 -11.86
N VAL A 141 -9.58 2.50 -11.05
CA VAL A 141 -9.58 2.87 -9.63
C VAL A 141 -10.04 1.62 -8.86
N PRO A 142 -9.20 1.01 -8.01
CA PRO A 142 -9.56 -0.22 -7.32
C PRO A 142 -10.69 0.02 -6.33
N GLN A 143 -11.61 -0.93 -6.26
CA GLN A 143 -12.66 -0.96 -5.26
C GLN A 143 -12.04 -0.96 -3.86
N GLY A 144 -12.58 -0.13 -2.97
CA GLY A 144 -12.03 0.09 -1.63
C GLY A 144 -10.95 1.18 -1.55
N SER A 145 -10.58 1.84 -2.66
CA SER A 145 -9.80 3.07 -2.59
C SER A 145 -10.57 4.14 -1.81
N PRO A 146 -9.98 4.76 -0.79
CA PRO A 146 -10.65 5.79 -0.01
C PRO A 146 -11.14 6.93 -0.90
N VAL A 147 -12.34 7.43 -0.63
CA VAL A 147 -12.92 8.59 -1.31
C VAL A 147 -12.65 9.82 -0.47
N VAL A 148 -12.00 10.82 -1.07
CA VAL A 148 -11.87 12.13 -0.44
C VAL A 148 -13.28 12.71 -0.39
N SER A 149 -13.90 12.75 0.79
CA SER A 149 -15.09 13.56 1.00
C SER A 149 -14.68 15.01 0.82
N LYS A 150 -15.28 15.71 -0.15
CA LYS A 150 -15.18 17.16 -0.19
C LYS A 150 -15.95 17.69 1.01
N GLU A 151 -15.25 18.29 1.97
CA GLU A 151 -15.83 19.20 2.95
C GLU A 151 -16.18 20.54 2.29
#